data_AF-A0A1X1T483-F1
#
_entry.id   AF-A0A1X1T483-F1
#
_cell.length_a   1.000
_cell.length_b   1.000
_cell.length_c   1.000
_cell.angle_alpha   90.00
_cell.angle_beta   90.00
_cell.angle_gamma   90.00
#
_symmetry.space_group_name_H-M   'P 1'
#
loop_
_entity.id
_entity.type
_entity.pdbx_description
1 polymer ?
#
loop_
_entity_poly.entity_id
_entity_poly.type
_entity_poly.pdbx_seq_one_letter_code
_entity_poly.pdbx_strand_id
1 'polypeptide(L)'
;MMGDHLGVDPVDLHMSSDHMDMHHADLSAAHAAADADIEAAQSGWVGASAAALRAKFAEWQAASQEMQAGVAAHGTAFRAAAHGYTTVDTESSKTIQKSSEAIEKQL
;
A
#
# COMPACT_ATOMS: atom_id res chain seq x y z
N MET A 1 20.00 -21.63 -14.82
CA MET A 1 19.06 -20.87 -13.98
C MET A 1 18.93 -19.50 -14.62
N MET A 2 18.04 -19.38 -15.62
CA MET A 2 17.72 -18.07 -16.20
C MET A 2 16.89 -17.36 -15.15
N GLY A 3 17.39 -16.26 -14.59
CA GLY A 3 16.59 -15.46 -13.68
C GLY A 3 15.37 -14.99 -14.45
N ASP A 4 14.18 -15.31 -13.95
CA ASP A 4 12.95 -14.71 -14.45
C ASP A 4 13.11 -13.19 -14.27
N HIS A 5 13.42 -12.52 -15.37
CA HIS A 5 13.38 -11.07 -15.41
C HIS A 5 11.90 -10.71 -15.36
N LEU A 6 11.40 -10.45 -14.15
CA LEU A 6 10.12 -9.78 -13.97
C LEU A 6 10.24 -8.43 -14.69
N GLY A 7 9.63 -8.34 -15.87
CA GLY A 7 9.42 -7.07 -16.56
C GLY A 7 8.38 -6.30 -15.77
N VAL A 8 8.83 -5.51 -14.80
CA VAL A 8 7.94 -4.70 -13.96
C VAL A 8 7.71 -3.36 -14.66
N ASP A 9 6.46 -3.07 -14.99
CA ASP A 9 6.06 -1.77 -15.52
C ASP A 9 5.89 -0.76 -14.36
N PRO A 10 6.68 0.34 -14.31
CA PRO A 10 6.51 1.39 -13.31
C PRO A 10 5.11 2.02 -13.30
N VAL A 11 4.42 2.05 -14.44
CA VAL A 11 3.06 2.56 -14.56
C VAL A 11 2.08 1.68 -13.78
N ASP A 12 2.19 0.35 -13.94
CA ASP A 12 1.35 -0.61 -13.20
C ASP A 12 1.59 -0.53 -11.69
N LEU A 13 2.84 -0.26 -11.26
CA LEU A 13 3.15 -0.03 -9.85
C LEU A 13 2.52 1.27 -9.32
N HIS A 14 2.50 2.35 -10.10
CA HIS A 14 1.81 3.57 -9.72
C HIS A 14 0.29 3.36 -9.63
N MET A 15 -0.32 2.70 -10.62
CA MET A 15 -1.74 2.35 -10.56
C MET A 15 -2.06 1.47 -9.35
N SER A 16 -1.18 0.52 -9.02
CA SER A 16 -1.34 -0.33 -7.83
C SER A 16 -1.27 0.48 -6.55
N SER A 17 -0.37 1.47 -6.46
CA SER A 17 -0.32 2.43 -5.36
C SER A 17 -1.62 3.20 -5.21
N ASP A 18 -2.15 3.75 -6.30
CA ASP A 18 -3.39 4.54 -6.29
C ASP A 18 -4.58 3.68 -5.85
N HIS A 19 -4.60 2.41 -6.29
CA HIS A 19 -5.60 1.45 -5.85
C HIS A 19 -5.50 1.12 -4.35
N MET A 20 -4.27 1.04 -3.80
CA MET A 20 -4.09 0.88 -2.35
C MET A 20 -4.60 2.10 -1.58
N ASP A 21 -4.39 3.31 -2.09
CA ASP A 21 -4.91 4.53 -1.46
C ASP A 21 -6.45 4.56 -1.47
N MET A 22 -7.09 4.12 -2.57
CA MET A 22 -8.55 3.95 -2.61
C MET A 22 -9.04 2.91 -1.61
N HIS A 23 -8.44 1.71 -1.59
CA HIS A 23 -8.81 0.67 -0.63
C HIS A 23 -8.62 1.10 0.82
N HIS A 24 -7.55 1.84 1.10
CA HIS A 24 -7.32 2.40 2.42
C HIS A 24 -8.43 3.38 2.83
N ALA A 25 -8.86 4.25 1.92
CA ALA A 25 -9.97 5.18 2.17
C ALA A 25 -11.30 4.44 2.42
N ASP A 26 -11.64 3.47 1.57
CA ASP A 26 -12.86 2.68 1.69
C ASP A 26 -12.89 1.87 3.00
N LEU A 27 -11.78 1.19 3.31
CA LEU A 27 -11.63 0.42 4.55
C LEU A 27 -11.79 1.34 5.77
N SER A 28 -11.17 2.51 5.74
CA SER A 28 -11.25 3.49 6.82
C SER A 28 -12.66 4.03 7.03
N ALA A 29 -13.35 4.39 5.95
CA ALA A 29 -14.72 4.86 6.04
C ALA A 29 -15.67 3.77 6.58
N ALA A 30 -15.53 2.53 6.11
CA ALA A 30 -16.37 1.41 6.55
C ALA A 30 -16.15 1.07 8.03
N HIS A 31 -14.90 1.02 8.49
CA HIS A 31 -14.61 0.76 9.90
C HIS A 31 -15.02 1.91 10.80
N ALA A 32 -14.80 3.17 10.40
CA ALA A 32 -15.26 4.32 11.18
C ALA A 32 -16.79 4.35 11.34
N ALA A 33 -17.54 3.96 10.29
CA ALA A 33 -18.99 3.84 10.37
C ALA A 33 -19.42 2.72 11.33
N ALA A 34 -18.80 1.55 11.22
CA ALA A 34 -19.08 0.42 12.11
C ALA A 34 -18.75 0.74 13.58
N ASP A 35 -17.62 1.42 13.82
CA ASP A 35 -17.20 1.85 15.15
C ASP A 35 -18.22 2.83 15.75
N ALA A 36 -18.69 3.81 14.98
CA ALA A 36 -19.71 4.76 15.41
C ALA A 36 -21.05 4.07 15.75
N ASP A 37 -21.49 3.10 14.93
CA ASP A 37 -22.70 2.33 15.18
C ASP A 37 -22.60 1.51 16.48
N ILE A 38 -21.44 0.89 16.72
CA ILE A 38 -21.18 0.12 17.94
C ILE A 38 -21.14 1.04 19.15
N GLU A 39 -20.42 2.17 19.09
CA GLU A 39 -20.35 3.18 20.15
C GLU A 39 -21.72 3.70 20.55
N ALA A 40 -22.58 4.01 19.57
CA ALA A 40 -23.95 4.45 19.83
C ALA A 40 -24.77 3.37 20.59
N ALA A 41 -24.59 2.10 20.22
CA ALA A 41 -25.26 0.98 20.86
C ALA A 41 -24.76 0.67 22.28
N GLN A 42 -23.54 1.07 22.65
CA GLN A 42 -22.93 0.75 23.96
C GLN A 42 -23.74 1.27 25.15
N SER A 43 -24.49 2.36 24.96
CA SER A 43 -25.36 2.96 25.97
C SER A 43 -26.46 1.99 26.45
N GLY A 44 -26.88 1.05 25.60
CA GLY A 44 -27.87 0.02 25.91
C GLY A 44 -27.29 -1.26 26.52
N TRP A 45 -25.97 -1.40 26.61
CA TRP A 45 -25.34 -2.64 27.07
C TRP A 45 -25.20 -2.68 28.59
N VAL A 46 -25.74 -3.74 29.21
CA VAL A 46 -25.74 -3.95 30.67
C VAL A 46 -25.09 -5.28 31.06
N GLY A 47 -24.51 -5.32 32.26
CA GLY A 47 -23.99 -6.54 32.88
C GLY A 47 -22.66 -7.04 32.31
N ALA A 48 -22.31 -8.28 32.63
CA ALA A 48 -21.02 -8.88 32.28
C ALA A 48 -20.81 -9.01 30.75
N SER A 49 -21.88 -9.28 30.00
CA SER A 49 -21.83 -9.33 28.54
C SER A 49 -21.46 -7.98 27.94
N ALA A 50 -21.89 -6.87 28.54
CA ALA A 50 -21.50 -5.53 28.10
C ALA A 50 -19.99 -5.29 28.22
N ALA A 51 -19.38 -5.73 29.34
CA ALA A 51 -17.95 -5.63 29.54
C ALA A 51 -17.17 -6.47 28.50
N ALA A 52 -17.65 -7.69 28.23
CA ALA A 52 -17.05 -8.56 27.22
C ALA A 52 -17.16 -7.96 25.80
N LEU A 53 -18.32 -7.40 25.42
CA LEU A 53 -18.52 -6.76 24.12
C LEU A 53 -17.64 -5.51 23.96
N ARG A 54 -17.47 -4.70 25.01
CA ARG A 54 -16.54 -3.54 24.99
C ARG A 54 -15.10 -3.99 24.81
N ALA A 55 -14.68 -5.06 25.47
CA ALA A 55 -13.34 -5.62 25.28
C ALA A 55 -13.13 -6.11 23.84
N LYS A 56 -14.11 -6.83 23.28
CA LYS A 56 -14.05 -7.26 21.86
C LYS A 56 -14.07 -6.10 20.88
N PHE A 57 -14.82 -5.05 21.17
CA PHE A 57 -14.80 -3.85 20.36
C PHE A 57 -13.42 -3.17 20.34
N ALA A 58 -12.74 -3.10 21.49
CA ALA A 58 -11.37 -2.57 21.55
C ALA A 58 -10.37 -3.45 20.76
N GLU A 59 -10.49 -4.78 20.84
CA GLU A 59 -9.69 -5.69 20.02
C GLU A 59 -9.93 -5.48 18.51
N TRP A 60 -11.19 -5.28 18.10
CA TRP A 60 -11.54 -5.02 16.70
C TRP A 60 -11.02 -3.68 16.19
N GLN A 61 -11.08 -2.62 17.00
CA GLN A 61 -10.49 -1.32 16.63
C GLN A 61 -8.98 -1.45 16.41
N ALA A 62 -8.27 -2.17 17.29
CA ALA A 62 -6.83 -2.40 17.13
C ALA A 62 -6.51 -3.18 15.85
N ALA A 63 -7.26 -4.24 15.55
CA ALA A 63 -7.09 -5.02 14.32
C ALA A 63 -7.37 -4.19 13.05
N SER A 64 -8.38 -3.32 13.10
CA SER A 64 -8.73 -2.44 11.98
C SER A 64 -7.62 -1.42 11.72
N GLN A 65 -7.02 -0.85 12.77
CA GLN A 65 -5.87 0.05 12.67
C GLN A 65 -4.63 -0.66 12.07
N GLU A 66 -4.36 -1.90 12.48
CA GLU A 66 -3.26 -2.69 11.91
C GLU A 66 -3.46 -2.95 10.42
N MET A 67 -4.69 -3.28 10.01
CA MET A 67 -5.03 -3.50 8.60
C MET A 67 -4.88 -2.22 7.78
N GLN A 68 -5.37 -1.09 8.28
CA GLN A 68 -5.21 0.22 7.65
C GLN A 68 -3.72 0.57 7.47
N ALA A 69 -2.92 0.39 8.51
CA ALA A 69 -1.48 0.61 8.45
C ALA A 69 -0.80 -0.30 7.41
N GLY A 70 -1.22 -1.56 7.31
CA GLY A 70 -0.73 -2.51 6.30
C GLY A 70 -1.02 -2.06 4.86
N VAL A 71 -2.25 -1.64 4.57
CA VAL A 71 -2.63 -1.14 3.23
C VAL A 71 -1.85 0.13 2.87
N ALA A 72 -1.71 1.07 3.80
CA ALA A 72 -0.92 2.29 3.60
C ALA A 72 0.57 1.99 3.36
N ALA A 73 1.13 1.00 4.08
CA ALA A 73 2.50 0.55 3.88
C ALA A 73 2.68 -0.08 2.49
N HIS A 74 1.73 -0.86 2.01
CA HIS A 74 1.76 -1.42 0.65
C HIS A 74 1.71 -0.34 -0.43
N GLY A 75 0.83 0.67 -0.30
CA GLY A 75 0.81 1.83 -1.21
C GLY A 75 2.16 2.55 -1.26
N THR A 76 2.79 2.75 -0.10
CA THR A 76 4.14 3.35 -0.02
C THR A 76 5.20 2.47 -0.68
N ALA A 77 5.15 1.15 -0.48
CA ALA A 77 6.08 0.22 -1.10
C ALA A 77 5.95 0.18 -2.63
N PHE A 78 4.73 0.23 -3.17
CA PHE A 78 4.48 0.33 -4.61
C PHE A 78 5.09 1.61 -5.21
N ARG A 79 4.89 2.77 -4.56
CA ARG A 79 5.52 4.03 -5.00
C ARG A 79 7.05 3.97 -4.98
N ALA A 80 7.62 3.42 -3.91
CA ALA A 80 9.07 3.26 -3.79
C ALA A 80 9.63 2.34 -4.89
N ALA A 81 8.93 1.25 -5.19
CA ALA A 81 9.30 0.34 -6.27
C ALA A 81 9.23 1.04 -7.63
N ALA A 82 8.15 1.77 -7.94
CA ALA A 82 7.98 2.49 -9.20
C ALA A 82 9.10 3.51 -9.45
N HIS A 83 9.47 4.26 -8.40
CA HIS A 83 10.60 5.17 -8.43
C HIS A 83 11.94 4.44 -8.68
N GLY A 84 12.14 3.30 -8.01
CA GLY A 84 13.33 2.46 -8.18
C GLY A 84 13.52 2.01 -9.63
N TYR A 85 12.48 1.42 -10.24
CA TYR A 85 12.53 0.96 -11.63
C TYR A 85 12.76 2.11 -12.61
N THR A 86 12.05 3.23 -12.46
CA THR A 86 12.22 4.41 -13.32
C THR A 86 13.65 4.96 -13.27
N THR A 87 14.27 4.96 -12.08
CA THR A 87 15.66 5.43 -11.91
C THR A 87 16.64 4.49 -12.63
N VAL A 88 16.50 3.17 -12.43
CA VAL A 88 17.39 2.18 -13.04
C VAL A 88 17.29 2.21 -14.57
N ASP A 89 16.08 2.32 -15.12
CA ASP A 89 15.87 2.42 -16.57
C ASP A 89 16.49 3.68 -17.15
N THR A 90 16.34 4.82 -16.46
CA THR A 90 16.92 6.10 -16.89
C THR A 90 18.45 6.05 -16.89
N GLU A 91 19.09 5.49 -15.86
CA GLU A 91 20.55 5.38 -15.80
C GLU A 91 21.10 4.35 -16.79
N SER A 92 20.39 3.23 -17.00
CA SER A 92 20.71 2.24 -18.03
C SER A 92 20.68 2.86 -19.43
N SER A 93 19.62 3.62 -19.74
CA SER A 93 19.46 4.33 -21.02
C SER A 93 20.59 5.33 -21.26
N LYS A 94 20.93 6.16 -20.27
CA LYS A 94 22.07 7.09 -20.35
C LYS A 94 23.40 6.37 -20.59
N THR A 95 23.59 5.22 -19.97
CA THR A 95 24.82 4.43 -20.14
C THR A 95 24.92 3.88 -21.57
N ILE A 96 23.83 3.31 -22.09
CA ILE A 96 23.76 2.81 -23.46
C ILE A 96 24.02 3.94 -24.47
N GLN A 97 23.39 5.10 -24.29
CA GLN A 97 23.59 6.27 -25.15
C GLN A 97 25.06 6.71 -25.19
N LYS A 98 25.70 6.84 -24.03
CA LYS A 98 27.13 7.19 -23.93
C LYS A 98 28.03 6.15 -24.60
N SER A 99 27.73 4.87 -24.41
CA SER A 99 28.48 3.79 -25.05
C SER A 99 28.32 3.82 -26.58
N SER A 100 27.12 4.11 -27.08
CA SER A 100 26.87 4.26 -28.53
C SER A 100 27.68 5.41 -29.13
N GLU A 101 27.64 6.59 -28.50
CA GLU A 101 28.41 7.76 -28.93
C GLU A 101 29.93 7.50 -28.92
N ALA A 102 30.41 6.74 -27.94
CA ALA A 102 31.82 6.37 -27.86
C ALA A 102 32.26 5.44 -28.99
N ILE A 103 31.40 4.50 -29.40
CA ILE A 103 31.66 3.61 -30.54
C ILE A 103 31.67 4.40 -31.85
N GLU A 104 30.72 5.31 -32.05
CA GLU A 104 30.63 6.14 -33.26
C GLU A 104 31.86 7.01 -33.45
N LYS A 105 32.44 7.53 -32.35
CA LYS A 105 33.66 8.35 -32.39
C LYS A 105 34.95 7.55 -32.69
N GLN A 106 34.90 6.22 -32.60
CA GLN A 106 36.04 5.34 -32.87
C GLN A 106 36.07 4.79 -34.30
N LEU A 107 35.05 5.07 -35.11
CA LEU A 107 34.95 4.75 -36.54
C LEU A 107 35.34 5.96 -37.40
#